data_AF-A0A0A9DG36-F1
#
_entry.id   AF-A0A0A9DG36-F1
#
_cell.length_a   1.000
_cell.length_b   1.000
_cell.length_c   1.000
_cell.angle_alpha   90.00
_cell.angle_beta   90.00
_cell.angle_gamma   90.00
#
_symmetry.space_group_name_H-M   'P 1'
#
loop_
_entity.id
_entity.type
_entity.pdbx_description
1 polymer ?
#
loop_
_entity_poly.entity_id
_entity_poly.type
_entity_poly.pdbx_seq_one_letter_code
_entity_poly.pdbx_strand_id
1 'polypeptide(L)'
;MLTLLFLNAEFWKQVPCSEPYRVILSDVRDKLYSTHERSHHLLASGFSEIPEEATFTDVEQFLEPLELCYRSLCACGDRSVADGSLLDFLRQVSTFGLSLIKLDIRHESDRHTDVLDAITEYLGLGSYREWPEEKRQEWLLSKLNGKRPLFGPDLPKSEVIADVLDTFHVLAELPSDSFGAYVISMATAPSDVLAVELLQRECHVKKPLRGVPLFGKLADLEAAPAALARLFSVEWYRNRINGKQEVMIGYSDSGKDAGRFSAAWQLYKARGAH
;
A
#
# COMPACT_ATOMS: atom_id res chain seq x y z
N MET A 1 -11.40 20.44 15.62
CA MET A 1 -12.77 20.71 15.13
C MET A 1 -13.74 19.58 15.48
N LEU A 2 -13.38 18.31 15.26
CA LEU A 2 -14.15 17.13 15.70
C LEU A 2 -14.42 17.08 17.22
N THR A 3 -13.45 17.46 18.06
CA THR A 3 -13.59 17.47 19.53
C THR A 3 -14.71 18.40 20.03
N LEU A 4 -15.03 19.47 19.30
CA LEU A 4 -16.10 20.41 19.68
C LEU A 4 -17.50 19.88 19.29
N LEU A 5 -17.61 19.04 18.27
CA LEU A 5 -18.87 18.40 17.86
C LEU A 5 -19.31 17.33 18.88
N PHE A 6 -18.36 16.54 19.39
CA PHE A 6 -18.63 15.47 20.35
C PHE A 6 -19.00 15.98 21.76
N LEU A 7 -18.69 17.24 22.09
CA LEU A 7 -19.06 17.90 23.34
C LEU A 7 -20.49 18.48 23.32
N ASN A 8 -21.17 18.47 22.18
CA ASN A 8 -22.55 18.98 22.10
C ASN A 8 -23.54 17.92 22.61
N ALA A 9 -24.19 18.20 23.75
CA ALA A 9 -25.17 17.30 24.35
C ALA A 9 -26.39 17.00 23.45
N GLU A 10 -26.75 17.90 22.53
CA GLU A 10 -27.81 17.64 21.54
C GLU A 10 -27.41 16.55 20.54
N PHE A 11 -26.11 16.42 20.27
CA PHE A 11 -25.57 15.46 19.31
C PHE A 11 -25.76 14.01 19.77
N TRP A 12 -25.96 13.76 21.07
CA TRP A 12 -26.07 12.44 21.69
C TRP A 12 -27.45 12.14 22.30
N LYS A 13 -28.46 12.98 22.02
CA LYS A 13 -29.83 12.73 22.52
C LYS A 13 -30.37 11.42 21.95
N GLN A 14 -31.21 10.76 22.76
CA GLN A 14 -31.87 9.53 22.35
C GLN A 14 -32.78 9.78 21.15
N VAL A 15 -32.57 9.02 20.07
CA VAL A 15 -33.35 9.14 18.85
C VAL A 15 -34.63 8.30 18.97
N PRO A 16 -35.83 8.86 18.73
CA PRO A 16 -37.07 8.09 18.71
C PRO A 16 -37.08 7.04 17.59
N CYS A 17 -37.69 5.87 17.85
CA CYS A 17 -37.84 4.81 16.84
C CYS A 17 -38.66 5.23 15.61
N SER A 18 -39.44 6.31 15.70
CA SER A 18 -40.18 6.90 14.58
C SER A 18 -39.29 7.61 13.56
N GLU A 19 -37.99 7.79 13.84
CA GLU A 19 -37.02 8.45 12.96
C GLU A 19 -35.98 7.43 12.45
N PRO A 20 -36.35 6.49 11.57
CA PRO A 20 -35.55 5.30 11.25
C PRO A 20 -34.15 5.63 10.70
N TYR A 21 -34.04 6.62 9.81
CA TYR A 21 -32.74 7.06 9.27
C TYR A 21 -31.83 7.63 10.35
N ARG A 22 -32.37 8.37 11.32
CA ARG A 22 -31.58 8.95 12.41
C ARG A 22 -31.11 7.87 13.39
N VAL A 23 -31.90 6.81 13.60
CA VAL A 23 -31.47 5.66 14.41
C VAL A 23 -30.25 4.99 13.77
N ILE A 24 -30.30 4.69 12.48
CA ILE A 24 -29.16 4.08 11.75
C ILE A 24 -27.94 5.01 11.78
N LEU A 25 -28.11 6.29 11.45
CA LEU A 25 -27.01 7.25 11.44
C LEU A 25 -26.43 7.51 12.84
N SER A 26 -27.21 7.31 13.90
CA SER A 26 -26.70 7.37 15.28
C SER A 26 -25.78 6.20 15.61
N ASP A 27 -26.07 4.97 15.15
CA ASP A 27 -25.15 3.83 15.30
C ASP A 27 -23.84 4.07 14.52
N VAL A 28 -23.95 4.61 13.31
CA VAL A 28 -22.79 4.99 12.48
C VAL A 28 -21.92 6.03 13.21
N ARG A 29 -22.54 7.07 13.79
CA ARG A 29 -21.85 8.09 14.60
C ARG A 29 -21.10 7.45 15.76
N ASP A 30 -21.76 6.54 16.49
CA ASP A 30 -21.19 5.92 17.70
C ASP A 30 -19.98 5.05 17.34
N LYS A 31 -20.08 4.25 16.27
CA LYS A 31 -18.95 3.48 15.75
C LYS A 31 -17.81 4.34 15.21
N LEU A 32 -18.12 5.45 14.52
CA LEU A 32 -17.09 6.41 14.09
C LEU A 32 -16.35 7.02 15.29
N TYR A 33 -17.06 7.34 16.36
CA TYR A 33 -16.45 7.84 17.58
C TYR A 33 -15.53 6.79 18.20
N SER A 34 -15.98 5.54 18.34
CA SER A 34 -15.14 4.43 18.81
C SER A 34 -13.91 4.20 17.91
N THR A 35 -14.06 4.34 16.59
CA THR A 35 -12.95 4.23 15.61
C THR A 35 -11.91 5.35 15.82
N HIS A 36 -12.37 6.59 16.02
CA HIS A 36 -11.53 7.73 16.33
C HIS A 36 -10.77 7.54 17.64
N GLU A 37 -11.46 7.23 18.73
CA GLU A 37 -10.83 7.04 20.05
C GLU A 37 -9.88 5.85 20.07
N ARG A 38 -10.22 4.73 19.40
CA ARG A 38 -9.31 3.58 19.28
C ARG A 38 -8.03 3.98 18.57
N SER A 39 -8.13 4.71 17.45
CA SER A 39 -6.97 5.19 16.70
C SER A 39 -6.10 6.14 17.53
N HIS A 40 -6.74 7.04 18.30
CA HIS A 40 -6.06 7.96 19.21
C HIS A 40 -5.31 7.22 20.34
N HIS A 41 -5.92 6.22 20.96
CA HIS A 41 -5.28 5.39 21.98
C HIS A 41 -4.07 4.62 21.42
N LEU A 42 -4.23 3.96 20.27
CA LEU A 42 -3.14 3.24 19.61
C LEU A 42 -1.97 4.18 19.27
N LEU A 43 -2.25 5.40 18.82
CA LEU A 43 -1.22 6.40 18.55
C LEU A 43 -0.50 6.88 19.82
N ALA A 44 -1.22 7.05 20.93
CA ALA A 44 -0.68 7.60 22.16
C ALA A 44 0.10 6.58 23.01
N SER A 45 -0.36 5.32 23.06
CA SER A 45 0.17 4.30 23.97
C SER A 45 0.47 2.95 23.31
N GLY A 46 0.15 2.77 22.02
CA GLY A 46 0.26 1.48 21.34
C GLY A 46 -0.83 0.48 21.73
N PHE A 47 -1.81 0.86 22.56
CA PHE A 47 -2.85 -0.03 23.07
C PHE A 47 -4.19 0.69 23.23
N SER A 48 -5.29 -0.02 22.98
CA SER A 48 -6.66 0.47 23.22
C SER A 48 -7.54 -0.62 23.79
N GLU A 49 -8.33 -0.28 24.83
CA GLU A 49 -9.35 -1.17 25.40
C GLU A 49 -10.62 -1.26 24.54
N ILE A 50 -10.82 -0.31 23.61
CA ILE A 50 -11.98 -0.29 22.71
C ILE A 50 -11.82 -1.47 21.74
N PRO A 51 -12.72 -2.47 21.71
CA PRO A 51 -12.60 -3.65 20.85
C PRO A 51 -12.74 -3.29 19.36
N GLU A 52 -12.16 -4.11 18.47
CA GLU A 52 -12.25 -3.86 17.00
C GLU A 52 -13.68 -3.93 16.49
N GLU A 53 -14.49 -4.81 17.07
CA GLU A 53 -15.89 -5.03 16.71
C GLU A 53 -16.77 -3.80 16.98
N ALA A 54 -16.31 -2.89 17.84
CA ALA A 54 -16.98 -1.61 18.10
C ALA A 54 -16.56 -0.50 17.11
N THR A 55 -15.69 -0.80 16.15
CA THR A 55 -15.11 0.16 15.20
C THR A 55 -15.37 -0.23 13.75
N PHE A 56 -15.15 0.70 12.83
CA PHE A 56 -15.06 0.38 11.41
C PHE A 56 -13.64 -0.06 11.06
N THR A 57 -13.49 -1.30 10.59
CA THR A 57 -12.19 -1.88 10.19
C THR A 57 -12.03 -1.99 8.67
N ASP A 58 -13.14 -1.90 7.93
CA ASP A 58 -13.18 -1.88 6.47
C ASP A 58 -14.21 -0.85 5.99
N VAL A 59 -13.95 -0.24 4.83
CA VAL A 59 -14.82 0.80 4.26
C VAL A 59 -16.22 0.29 3.91
N GLU A 60 -16.37 -0.99 3.56
CA GLU A 60 -17.66 -1.61 3.25
C GLU A 60 -18.58 -1.62 4.47
N GLN A 61 -18.05 -1.84 5.67
CA GLN A 61 -18.82 -1.78 6.91
C GLN A 61 -19.40 -0.37 7.14
N PHE A 62 -18.67 0.66 6.72
CA PHE A 62 -19.10 2.05 6.86
C PHE A 62 -20.09 2.45 5.76
N LEU A 63 -19.90 1.95 4.53
CA LEU A 63 -20.79 2.22 3.41
C LEU A 63 -22.15 1.52 3.53
N GLU A 64 -22.20 0.29 4.04
CA GLU A 64 -23.43 -0.53 4.13
C GLU A 64 -24.64 0.23 4.69
N PRO A 65 -24.58 0.86 5.89
CA PRO A 65 -25.72 1.57 6.46
C PRO A 65 -26.09 2.85 5.69
N LEU A 66 -25.11 3.48 5.04
CA LEU A 66 -25.32 4.69 4.23
C LEU A 66 -26.04 4.34 2.91
N GLU A 67 -25.61 3.26 2.26
CA GLU A 67 -26.25 2.73 1.06
C GLU A 67 -27.65 2.19 1.36
N LEU A 68 -27.86 1.59 2.53
CA LEU A 68 -29.19 1.20 3.00
C LEU A 68 -30.12 2.41 3.09
N CYS A 69 -29.68 3.50 3.72
CA CYS A 69 -30.43 4.75 3.77
C CYS A 69 -30.73 5.29 2.36
N TYR A 70 -29.74 5.27 1.46
CA TYR A 70 -29.87 5.77 0.09
C TYR A 70 -30.90 4.97 -0.70
N ARG A 71 -30.82 3.63 -0.68
CA ARG A 71 -31.77 2.74 -1.36
C ARG A 71 -33.19 2.93 -0.83
N SER A 72 -33.35 3.06 0.49
CA SER A 72 -34.64 3.27 1.13
C SER A 72 -35.28 4.60 0.72
N LEU A 73 -34.53 5.70 0.75
CA LEU A 73 -35.03 7.02 0.30
C LEU A 73 -35.45 6.99 -1.17
N CYS A 74 -34.65 6.35 -2.04
CA CYS A 74 -35.00 6.19 -3.45
C CYS A 74 -36.30 5.38 -3.64
N ALA A 75 -36.47 4.29 -2.89
CA ALA A 75 -37.65 3.43 -2.97
C ALA A 75 -38.94 4.13 -2.49
N CYS A 76 -38.83 5.04 -1.53
CA CYS A 76 -39.95 5.84 -1.02
C CYS A 76 -40.29 7.06 -1.88
N GLY A 77 -39.56 7.33 -2.96
CA GLY A 77 -39.77 8.47 -3.84
C GLY A 77 -38.99 9.74 -3.45
N ASP A 78 -38.19 9.69 -2.38
CA ASP A 78 -37.41 10.82 -1.84
C ASP A 78 -35.99 10.90 -2.43
N ARG A 79 -35.84 10.54 -3.72
CA ARG A 79 -34.53 10.54 -4.39
C ARG A 79 -33.86 11.91 -4.36
N SER A 80 -34.61 13.01 -4.44
CA SER A 80 -34.07 14.37 -4.35
C SER A 80 -33.36 14.64 -3.02
N VAL A 81 -33.82 14.02 -1.92
CA VAL A 81 -33.17 14.09 -0.60
C VAL A 81 -31.93 13.19 -0.59
N ALA A 82 -32.04 11.97 -1.12
CA ALA A 82 -30.94 11.02 -1.20
C ALA A 82 -29.75 11.57 -2.01
N ASP A 83 -30.03 12.23 -3.14
CA ASP A 83 -29.05 12.83 -4.05
C ASP A 83 -28.45 14.15 -3.51
N GLY A 84 -28.85 14.59 -2.31
CA GLY A 84 -28.26 15.73 -1.60
C GLY A 84 -27.06 15.31 -0.74
N SER A 85 -27.06 15.72 0.54
CA SER A 85 -25.92 15.51 1.45
C SER A 85 -25.55 14.05 1.67
N LEU A 86 -26.49 13.11 1.56
CA LEU A 86 -26.18 11.69 1.68
C LEU A 86 -25.31 11.19 0.51
N LEU A 87 -25.63 11.59 -0.73
CA LEU A 87 -24.82 11.27 -1.88
C LEU A 87 -23.42 11.91 -1.81
N ASP A 88 -23.33 13.15 -1.33
CA ASP A 88 -22.03 13.79 -1.10
C ASP A 88 -21.21 13.04 -0.04
N PHE A 89 -21.84 12.57 1.02
CA PHE A 89 -21.17 11.78 2.06
C PHE A 89 -20.72 10.40 1.54
N LEU A 90 -21.57 9.70 0.78
CA LEU A 90 -21.19 8.45 0.11
C LEU A 90 -19.98 8.64 -0.82
N ARG A 91 -19.93 9.74 -1.57
CA ARG A 91 -18.79 10.10 -2.41
C ARG A 91 -17.53 10.38 -1.59
N GLN A 92 -17.66 11.07 -0.46
CA GLN A 92 -16.54 11.32 0.45
C GLN A 92 -15.98 10.01 0.99
N VAL A 93 -16.82 9.12 1.51
CA VAL A 93 -16.39 7.82 2.03
C VAL A 93 -15.75 6.97 0.92
N SER A 94 -16.33 6.95 -0.29
CA SER A 94 -15.76 6.22 -1.43
C SER A 94 -14.42 6.80 -1.92
N THR A 95 -14.20 8.09 -1.74
CA THR A 95 -12.98 8.78 -2.21
C THR A 95 -11.85 8.69 -1.19
N PHE A 96 -12.16 8.90 0.09
CA PHE A 96 -11.19 9.06 1.17
C PHE A 96 -11.06 7.81 2.04
N GLY A 97 -12.06 6.93 2.05
CA GLY A 97 -12.11 5.75 2.91
C GLY A 97 -11.97 6.12 4.39
N LEU A 98 -11.31 5.24 5.14
CA LEU A 98 -11.02 5.43 6.57
C LEU A 98 -9.66 6.11 6.83
N SER A 99 -8.77 6.15 5.83
CA SER A 99 -7.39 6.63 5.99
C SER A 99 -7.13 8.00 5.37
N LEU A 100 -8.12 8.60 4.69
CA LEU A 100 -8.06 9.83 3.89
C LEU A 100 -7.14 9.74 2.66
N ILE A 101 -5.89 9.37 2.87
CA ILE A 101 -4.87 9.18 1.84
C ILE A 101 -4.21 7.82 2.02
N LYS A 102 -3.75 7.25 0.91
CA LYS A 102 -2.89 6.06 0.94
C LYS A 102 -1.44 6.49 0.96
N LEU A 103 -0.65 5.87 1.81
CA LEU A 103 0.78 6.14 1.93
C LEU A 103 1.58 5.24 1.00
N ASP A 104 2.35 5.84 0.10
CA ASP A 104 3.35 5.12 -0.68
C ASP A 104 4.63 4.96 0.15
N ILE A 105 5.20 3.76 0.18
CA ILE A 105 6.49 3.49 0.79
C ILE A 105 7.56 3.60 -0.28
N ARG A 106 8.69 4.23 0.02
CA ARG A 106 9.78 4.40 -0.94
C ARG A 106 11.11 4.05 -0.31
N HIS A 107 11.83 3.13 -0.94
CA HIS A 107 13.19 2.77 -0.54
C HIS A 107 14.10 2.62 -1.77
N GLU A 108 15.41 2.71 -1.60
CA GLU A 108 16.38 2.47 -2.70
C GLU A 108 16.66 0.97 -2.91
N SER A 109 16.85 0.57 -4.17
CA SER A 109 17.10 -0.82 -4.61
C SER A 109 18.27 -1.48 -3.85
N ASP A 110 19.37 -0.75 -3.64
CA ASP A 110 20.57 -1.24 -2.97
C ASP A 110 20.34 -1.73 -1.54
N ARG A 111 19.35 -1.17 -0.83
CA ARG A 111 19.02 -1.56 0.55
C ARG A 111 18.34 -2.92 0.59
N HIS A 112 17.51 -3.24 -0.40
CA HIS A 112 16.98 -4.59 -0.55
C HIS A 112 18.09 -5.57 -0.90
N THR A 113 19.05 -5.14 -1.73
CA THR A 113 20.25 -5.93 -2.04
C THR A 113 21.05 -6.23 -0.79
N ASP A 114 21.28 -5.25 0.10
CA ASP A 114 21.96 -5.46 1.40
C ASP A 114 21.26 -6.53 2.25
N VAL A 115 19.93 -6.48 2.36
CA VAL A 115 19.16 -7.46 3.13
C VAL A 115 19.31 -8.86 2.53
N LEU A 116 19.13 -8.99 1.21
CA LEU A 116 19.25 -10.28 0.54
C LEU A 116 20.67 -10.83 0.61
N ASP A 117 21.68 -9.97 0.54
CA ASP A 117 23.10 -10.33 0.68
C ASP A 117 23.39 -10.92 2.06
N ALA A 118 22.99 -10.22 3.12
CA ALA A 118 23.13 -10.71 4.49
C ALA A 118 22.40 -12.04 4.72
N ILE A 119 21.21 -12.22 4.13
CA ILE A 119 20.49 -13.49 4.17
C ILE A 119 21.29 -14.59 3.46
N THR A 120 21.79 -14.33 2.25
CA THR A 120 22.53 -15.36 1.49
C THR A 120 23.86 -15.71 2.13
N GLU A 121 24.56 -14.76 2.73
CA GLU A 121 25.80 -14.99 3.47
C GLU A 121 25.54 -15.82 4.73
N TYR A 122 24.53 -15.44 5.50
CA TYR A 122 24.13 -16.17 6.71
C TYR A 122 23.75 -17.63 6.43
N LEU A 123 23.07 -17.88 5.30
CA LEU A 123 22.69 -19.22 4.87
C LEU A 123 23.83 -20.01 4.19
N GLY A 124 25.02 -19.42 4.04
CA GLY A 124 26.16 -20.05 3.37
C GLY A 124 25.97 -20.25 1.86
N LEU A 125 25.13 -19.44 1.22
CA LEU A 125 24.84 -19.51 -0.23
C LEU A 125 25.77 -18.62 -1.07
N GLY A 126 26.59 -17.80 -0.42
CA GLY A 126 27.46 -16.78 -1.03
C GLY A 126 26.87 -15.38 -0.93
N SER A 127 27.46 -14.41 -1.64
CA SER A 127 27.00 -13.01 -1.67
C SER A 127 26.04 -12.77 -2.84
N TYR A 128 24.77 -12.48 -2.55
CA TYR A 128 23.77 -12.03 -3.52
C TYR A 128 24.24 -10.77 -4.29
N ARG A 129 24.94 -9.86 -3.60
CA ARG A 129 25.49 -8.63 -4.19
C ARG A 129 26.50 -8.92 -5.29
N GLU A 130 27.29 -9.98 -5.16
CA GLU A 130 28.28 -10.37 -6.18
C GLU A 130 27.69 -11.17 -7.35
N TRP A 131 26.44 -11.64 -7.24
CA TRP A 131 25.84 -12.46 -8.29
C TRP A 131 25.49 -11.65 -9.54
N PRO A 132 25.68 -12.23 -10.75
CA PRO A 132 25.15 -11.64 -11.97
C PRO A 132 23.62 -11.62 -11.95
N GLU A 133 23.03 -10.73 -12.72
CA GLU A 133 21.58 -10.48 -12.74
C GLU A 133 20.76 -11.74 -13.02
N GLU A 134 21.23 -12.59 -13.94
CA GLU A 134 20.56 -13.85 -14.26
C GLU A 134 20.51 -14.79 -13.06
N LYS A 135 21.61 -14.90 -12.30
CA LYS A 135 21.68 -15.74 -11.10
C LYS A 135 20.81 -15.17 -9.98
N ARG A 136 20.74 -13.83 -9.84
CA ARG A 136 19.82 -13.17 -8.90
C ARG A 136 18.37 -13.52 -9.24
N GLN A 137 17.96 -13.35 -10.50
CA GLN A 137 16.61 -13.70 -10.96
C GLN A 137 16.30 -15.19 -10.71
N GLU A 138 17.19 -16.09 -11.11
CA GLU A 138 17.00 -17.54 -10.91
C GLU A 138 16.79 -17.89 -9.44
N TRP A 139 17.62 -17.33 -8.56
CA TRP A 139 17.50 -17.58 -7.12
C TRP A 139 16.21 -16.99 -6.55
N LEU A 140 15.88 -15.74 -6.87
CA LEU A 140 14.65 -15.09 -6.41
C LEU A 140 13.41 -15.88 -6.86
N LEU A 141 13.35 -16.28 -8.13
CA LEU A 141 12.23 -17.06 -8.67
C LEU A 141 12.15 -18.46 -8.03
N SER A 142 13.29 -19.09 -7.75
CA SER A 142 13.33 -20.35 -6.99
C SER A 142 12.72 -20.18 -5.60
N LYS A 143 13.03 -19.07 -4.90
CA LYS A 143 12.42 -18.77 -3.59
C LYS A 143 10.95 -18.42 -3.71
N LEU A 144 10.57 -17.55 -4.65
CA LEU A 144 9.20 -17.09 -4.87
C LEU A 144 8.22 -18.22 -5.24
N ASN A 145 8.69 -19.24 -5.96
CA ASN A 145 7.91 -20.45 -6.25
C ASN A 145 7.94 -21.47 -5.10
N GLY A 146 8.95 -21.41 -4.23
CA GLY A 146 9.05 -22.23 -3.03
C GLY A 146 8.12 -21.78 -1.91
N LYS A 147 7.79 -22.72 -1.00
CA LYS A 147 6.99 -22.47 0.21
C LYS A 147 7.80 -22.42 1.50
N ARG A 148 9.10 -22.70 1.41
CA ARG A 148 9.99 -22.76 2.59
C ARG A 148 10.36 -21.32 3.01
N PRO A 149 10.16 -20.94 4.29
CA PRO A 149 10.63 -19.67 4.81
C PRO A 149 12.13 -19.50 4.59
N LEU A 150 12.54 -18.29 4.23
CA LEU A 150 13.90 -17.98 3.82
C LEU A 150 14.83 -17.77 5.00
N PHE A 151 14.38 -17.06 6.04
CA PHE A 151 15.16 -16.75 7.23
C PHE A 151 14.32 -16.88 8.51
N GLY A 152 15.00 -17.14 9.63
CA GLY A 152 14.42 -17.17 10.97
C GLY A 152 14.71 -15.89 11.75
N PRO A 153 14.29 -15.82 13.03
CA PRO A 153 14.54 -14.66 13.88
C PRO A 153 16.03 -14.41 14.17
N ASP A 154 16.87 -15.44 14.00
CA ASP A 154 18.30 -15.43 14.33
C ASP A 154 19.19 -14.78 13.25
N LEU A 155 18.62 -14.21 12.19
CA LEU A 155 19.36 -13.48 11.17
C LEU A 155 20.09 -12.29 11.82
N PRO A 156 21.43 -12.17 11.71
CA PRO A 156 22.15 -10.99 12.18
C PRO A 156 21.72 -9.75 11.38
N LYS A 157 21.27 -8.70 12.07
CA LYS A 157 20.81 -7.46 11.44
C LYS A 157 21.73 -6.32 11.82
N SER A 158 22.32 -5.65 10.82
CA SER A 158 22.83 -4.29 11.00
C SER A 158 21.66 -3.32 11.17
N GLU A 159 21.90 -2.08 11.61
CA GLU A 159 20.85 -1.05 11.72
C GLU A 159 20.12 -0.83 10.39
N VAL A 160 20.86 -0.86 9.28
CA VAL A 160 20.31 -0.72 7.92
C VAL A 160 19.39 -1.89 7.55
N ILE A 161 19.80 -3.11 7.86
CA ILE A 161 19.01 -4.31 7.56
C ILE A 161 17.75 -4.35 8.44
N ALA A 162 17.90 -3.97 9.72
CA ALA A 162 16.78 -3.88 10.64
C ALA A 162 15.73 -2.88 10.13
N ASP A 163 16.13 -1.67 9.73
CA ASP A 163 15.23 -0.63 9.22
C ASP A 163 14.37 -1.11 8.02
N VAL A 164 14.99 -1.79 7.05
CA VAL A 164 14.27 -2.33 5.89
C VAL A 164 13.29 -3.43 6.30
N LEU A 165 13.74 -4.36 7.15
CA LEU A 165 12.87 -5.46 7.61
C LEU A 165 11.74 -4.94 8.49
N ASP A 166 12.01 -4.02 9.41
CA ASP A 166 11.03 -3.42 10.31
C ASP A 166 9.98 -2.62 9.55
N THR A 167 10.37 -1.95 8.45
CA THR A 167 9.42 -1.35 7.50
C THR A 167 8.43 -2.39 6.97
N PHE A 168 8.88 -3.58 6.56
CA PHE A 168 7.97 -4.64 6.11
C PHE A 168 7.13 -5.25 7.25
N HIS A 169 7.63 -5.28 8.49
CA HIS A 169 6.83 -5.70 9.64
C HIS A 169 5.69 -4.72 9.91
N VAL A 170 5.94 -3.41 9.85
CA VAL A 170 4.89 -2.37 9.94
C VAL A 170 3.85 -2.56 8.83
N LEU A 171 4.28 -2.89 7.61
CA LEU A 171 3.35 -3.21 6.50
C LEU A 171 2.53 -4.48 6.73
N ALA A 172 3.05 -5.46 7.47
CA ALA A 172 2.34 -6.69 7.79
C ALA A 172 1.31 -6.52 8.93
N GLU A 173 1.56 -5.57 9.83
CA GLU A 173 0.72 -5.29 11.00
C GLU A 173 -0.43 -4.32 10.71
N LEU A 174 -0.19 -3.30 9.87
CA LEU A 174 -1.17 -2.26 9.59
C LEU A 174 -2.19 -2.64 8.50
N PRO A 175 -3.40 -2.05 8.49
CA PRO A 175 -4.41 -2.32 7.47
C PRO A 175 -3.90 -2.00 6.06
N SER A 176 -4.16 -2.90 5.10
CA SER A 176 -3.70 -2.75 3.71
C SER A 176 -4.20 -1.46 3.04
N ASP A 177 -5.35 -0.97 3.48
CA ASP A 177 -6.01 0.18 2.88
C ASP A 177 -5.34 1.51 3.23
N SER A 178 -4.44 1.50 4.21
CA SER A 178 -3.55 2.62 4.55
C SER A 178 -2.44 2.83 3.53
N PHE A 179 -2.14 1.84 2.68
CA PHE A 179 -0.96 1.85 1.82
C PHE A 179 -1.28 1.85 0.33
N GLY A 180 -0.40 2.49 -0.42
CA GLY A 180 -0.43 2.54 -1.88
C GLY A 180 0.63 1.62 -2.50
N ALA A 181 1.63 2.22 -3.13
CA ALA A 181 2.72 1.55 -3.83
C ALA A 181 3.94 1.34 -2.92
N TYR A 182 4.74 0.33 -3.25
CA TYR A 182 6.11 0.23 -2.79
C TYR A 182 7.04 0.69 -3.92
N VAL A 183 7.53 1.92 -3.83
CA VAL A 183 8.38 2.57 -4.83
C VAL A 183 9.85 2.18 -4.62
N ILE A 184 10.47 1.63 -5.66
CA ILE A 184 11.86 1.18 -5.67
C ILE A 184 12.69 2.22 -6.38
N SER A 185 13.36 3.07 -5.60
CA SER A 185 14.26 4.11 -6.12
C SER A 185 15.50 3.48 -6.72
N MET A 186 16.07 4.11 -7.75
CA MET A 186 17.28 3.63 -8.41
C MET A 186 17.11 2.19 -8.94
N ALA A 187 15.91 1.86 -9.41
CA ALA A 187 15.64 0.57 -10.04
C ALA A 187 16.37 0.50 -11.39
N THR A 188 17.07 -0.61 -11.62
CA THR A 188 17.90 -0.84 -12.81
C THR A 188 17.53 -2.15 -13.50
N ALA A 189 17.08 -3.16 -12.75
CA ALA A 189 16.93 -4.52 -13.24
C ALA A 189 15.66 -5.22 -12.71
N PRO A 190 15.22 -6.31 -13.37
CA PRO A 190 14.11 -7.15 -12.88
C PRO A 190 14.30 -7.65 -11.45
N SER A 191 15.54 -8.00 -11.05
CA SER A 191 15.82 -8.50 -9.71
C SER A 191 15.47 -7.49 -8.61
N ASP A 192 15.56 -6.17 -8.87
CA ASP A 192 15.18 -5.13 -7.90
C ASP A 192 13.71 -5.24 -7.50
N VAL A 193 12.83 -5.52 -8.46
CA VAL A 193 11.39 -5.69 -8.24
C VAL A 193 11.10 -7.03 -7.56
N LEU A 194 11.72 -8.11 -8.04
CA LEU A 194 11.54 -9.45 -7.48
C LEU A 194 12.07 -9.55 -6.05
N ALA A 195 13.11 -8.79 -5.69
CA ALA A 195 13.64 -8.70 -4.34
C ALA A 195 12.59 -8.17 -3.35
N VAL A 196 11.90 -7.07 -3.70
CA VAL A 196 10.83 -6.51 -2.88
C VAL A 196 9.66 -7.48 -2.77
N GLU A 197 9.26 -8.13 -3.87
CA GLU A 197 8.20 -9.15 -3.81
C GLU A 197 8.56 -10.31 -2.87
N LEU A 198 9.82 -10.73 -2.86
CA LEU A 198 10.31 -11.76 -1.94
C LEU A 198 10.28 -11.26 -0.49
N LEU A 199 10.82 -10.08 -0.21
CA LEU A 199 10.89 -9.53 1.15
C LEU A 199 9.49 -9.28 1.74
N GLN A 200 8.54 -8.76 0.95
CA GLN A 200 7.15 -8.63 1.40
C GLN A 200 6.55 -9.97 1.82
N ARG A 201 6.83 -11.04 1.07
CA ARG A 201 6.36 -12.38 1.38
C ARG A 201 7.00 -12.93 2.65
N GLU A 202 8.33 -12.83 2.78
CA GLU A 202 9.07 -13.36 3.93
C GLU A 202 8.79 -12.59 5.23
N CYS A 203 8.45 -11.31 5.12
CA CYS A 203 7.97 -10.50 6.25
C CYS A 203 6.46 -10.64 6.51
N HIS A 204 5.79 -11.60 5.87
CA HIS A 204 4.39 -11.95 6.11
C HIS A 204 3.38 -10.82 5.81
N VAL A 205 3.69 -9.94 4.84
CA VAL A 205 2.74 -8.93 4.38
C VAL A 205 1.56 -9.63 3.70
N LYS A 206 0.42 -9.68 4.39
CA LYS A 206 -0.78 -10.47 3.98
C LYS A 206 -1.33 -10.06 2.62
N LYS A 207 -1.36 -8.75 2.36
CA LYS A 207 -1.77 -8.13 1.10
C LYS A 207 -0.60 -7.29 0.61
N PRO A 208 0.37 -7.89 -0.11
CA PRO A 208 1.58 -7.17 -0.47
C PRO A 208 1.28 -6.01 -1.44
N LEU A 209 1.94 -4.89 -1.19
CA LEU A 209 1.88 -3.67 -2.00
C LEU A 209 2.39 -3.96 -3.41
N ARG A 210 1.93 -3.17 -4.38
CA ARG A 210 2.42 -3.22 -5.75
C ARG A 210 3.84 -2.64 -5.82
N GLY A 211 4.79 -3.42 -6.32
CA GLY A 211 6.15 -2.96 -6.57
C GLY A 211 6.21 -2.01 -7.77
N VAL A 212 6.70 -0.79 -7.56
CA VAL A 212 6.80 0.27 -8.57
C VAL A 212 8.27 0.64 -8.80
N PRO A 213 8.91 0.16 -9.88
CA PRO A 213 10.26 0.58 -10.20
C PRO A 213 10.28 2.06 -10.58
N LEU A 214 11.20 2.82 -9.99
CA LEU A 214 11.51 4.21 -10.35
C LEU A 214 12.82 4.24 -11.13
N PHE A 215 12.70 4.45 -12.45
CA PHE A 215 13.85 4.63 -13.34
C PHE A 215 14.27 6.10 -13.32
N GLY A 216 15.49 6.34 -12.81
CA GLY A 216 15.99 7.69 -12.51
C GLY A 216 17.07 8.19 -13.47
N LYS A 217 18.02 7.35 -13.88
CA LYS A 217 19.11 7.75 -14.80
C LYS A 217 18.74 7.50 -16.25
N LEU A 218 19.49 8.10 -17.17
CA LEU A 218 19.26 7.92 -18.61
C LEU A 218 19.41 6.46 -19.04
N ALA A 219 20.47 5.80 -18.58
CA ALA A 219 20.73 4.39 -18.89
C ALA A 219 19.61 3.48 -18.36
N ASP A 220 19.10 3.76 -17.17
CA ASP A 220 18.00 3.00 -16.56
C ASP A 220 16.71 3.16 -17.38
N LEU A 221 16.43 4.38 -17.87
CA LEU A 221 15.29 4.65 -18.76
C LEU A 221 15.42 3.99 -20.13
N GLU A 222 16.63 3.82 -20.64
CA GLU A 222 16.90 3.06 -21.88
C GLU A 222 16.69 1.56 -21.68
N ALA A 223 17.10 1.02 -20.52
CA ALA A 223 16.95 -0.39 -20.17
C ALA A 223 15.55 -0.78 -19.69
N ALA A 224 14.75 0.20 -19.24
CA ALA A 224 13.43 -0.03 -18.63
C ALA A 224 12.47 -0.92 -19.46
N PRO A 225 12.30 -0.72 -20.79
CA PRO A 225 11.43 -1.58 -21.58
C PRO A 225 11.86 -3.05 -21.58
N ALA A 226 13.17 -3.31 -21.68
CA ALA A 226 13.72 -4.66 -21.64
C ALA A 226 13.56 -5.31 -20.25
N ALA A 227 13.79 -4.55 -19.18
CA ALA A 227 13.58 -5.01 -17.80
C ALA A 227 12.11 -5.37 -17.54
N LEU A 228 11.17 -4.52 -17.98
CA LEU A 228 9.73 -4.78 -17.85
C LEU A 228 9.29 -5.96 -18.71
N ALA A 229 9.76 -6.07 -19.95
CA ALA A 229 9.46 -7.22 -20.81
C ALA A 229 9.95 -8.53 -20.18
N ARG A 230 11.14 -8.51 -19.55
CA ARG A 230 11.66 -9.65 -18.80
C ARG A 230 10.77 -10.00 -17.61
N LEU A 231 10.37 -9.02 -16.78
CA LEU A 231 9.42 -9.23 -15.68
C LEU A 231 8.09 -9.82 -16.18
N PHE A 232 7.54 -9.28 -17.27
CA PHE A 232 6.29 -9.77 -17.86
C PHE A 232 6.42 -11.14 -18.54
N SER A 233 7.63 -11.60 -18.84
CA SER A 233 7.86 -12.98 -19.31
C SER A 233 7.83 -14.02 -18.18
N VAL A 234 7.93 -13.59 -16.92
CA VAL A 234 7.87 -14.46 -15.75
C VAL A 234 6.42 -14.73 -15.37
N GLU A 235 6.00 -15.99 -15.44
CA GLU A 235 4.63 -16.41 -15.11
C GLU A 235 4.23 -16.06 -13.67
N TRP A 236 5.12 -16.32 -12.70
CA TRP A 236 4.89 -15.97 -11.30
C TRP A 236 4.55 -14.47 -11.14
N TYR A 237 5.32 -13.61 -11.80
CA TYR A 237 5.15 -12.15 -11.71
C TYR A 237 3.86 -11.70 -12.39
N ARG A 238 3.55 -12.22 -13.58
CA ARG A 238 2.27 -11.94 -14.27
C ARG A 238 1.06 -12.26 -13.39
N ASN A 239 1.09 -13.42 -12.73
CA ASN A 239 0.01 -13.84 -11.83
C ASN A 239 -0.07 -12.93 -10.61
N ARG A 240 1.09 -12.52 -10.07
CA ARG A 240 1.19 -11.61 -8.92
C ARG A 240 0.59 -10.22 -9.19
N ILE A 241 0.83 -9.64 -10.36
CA ILE A 241 0.38 -8.28 -10.72
C ILE A 241 -1.05 -8.21 -11.25
N ASN A 242 -1.66 -9.36 -11.59
CA ASN A 242 -3.04 -9.47 -12.09
C ASN A 242 -3.37 -8.45 -13.20
N GLY A 243 -2.48 -8.34 -14.19
CA GLY A 243 -2.66 -7.47 -15.35
C GLY A 243 -2.46 -5.96 -15.12
N LYS A 244 -1.94 -5.54 -13.95
CA LYS A 244 -1.69 -4.12 -13.65
C LYS A 244 -0.24 -3.89 -13.23
N GLN A 245 0.49 -3.09 -13.99
CA GLN A 245 1.83 -2.61 -13.63
C GLN A 245 1.83 -1.09 -13.54
N GLU A 246 2.40 -0.55 -12.47
CA GLU A 246 2.71 0.87 -12.33
C GLU A 246 4.24 1.06 -12.42
N VAL A 247 4.69 2.10 -13.12
CA VAL A 247 6.10 2.45 -13.27
C VAL A 247 6.25 3.93 -12.96
N MET A 248 7.17 4.27 -12.07
CA MET A 248 7.46 5.66 -11.73
C MET A 248 8.63 6.15 -12.56
N ILE A 249 8.62 7.44 -12.91
CA ILE A 249 9.65 8.02 -13.74
C ILE A 249 10.20 9.32 -13.14
N GLY A 250 11.52 9.40 -12.95
CA GLY A 250 12.19 10.50 -12.27
C GLY A 250 12.68 11.62 -13.19
N TYR A 251 11.79 12.52 -13.63
CA TYR A 251 12.16 13.63 -14.55
C TYR A 251 13.32 14.50 -14.03
N SER A 252 13.27 14.88 -12.75
CA SER A 252 14.29 15.74 -12.12
C SER A 252 15.64 15.04 -11.97
N ASP A 253 15.62 13.74 -11.66
CA ASP A 253 16.85 12.96 -11.48
C ASP A 253 17.52 12.71 -12.83
N SER A 254 16.74 12.35 -13.87
CA SER A 254 17.24 12.22 -15.24
C SER A 254 17.74 13.56 -15.79
N GLY A 255 17.08 14.66 -15.44
CA GLY A 255 17.47 16.01 -15.85
C GLY A 255 18.78 16.47 -15.21
N LYS A 256 19.10 16.02 -13.99
CA LYS A 256 20.40 16.25 -13.34
C LYS A 256 21.51 15.41 -13.99
N ASP A 257 21.18 14.19 -14.43
CA ASP A 257 22.12 13.24 -15.02
C ASP A 257 22.52 13.64 -16.46
N ALA A 258 21.55 13.82 -17.35
CA ALA A 258 21.79 13.96 -18.81
C ALA A 258 21.30 15.30 -19.40
N GLY A 259 20.81 16.22 -18.57
CA GLY A 259 20.19 17.47 -19.00
C GLY A 259 18.71 17.30 -19.39
N ARG A 260 17.93 18.38 -19.23
CA ARG A 260 16.46 18.34 -19.34
C ARG A 260 15.93 17.88 -20.70
N PHE A 261 16.60 18.26 -21.79
CA PHE A 261 16.16 17.90 -23.14
C PHE A 261 16.32 16.40 -23.41
N SER A 262 17.51 15.85 -23.14
CA SER A 262 17.80 14.42 -23.29
C SER A 262 16.89 13.55 -22.43
N ALA A 263 16.67 13.96 -21.17
CA ALA A 263 15.71 13.34 -20.28
C ALA A 263 14.30 13.35 -20.89
N ALA A 264 13.76 14.51 -21.28
CA ALA A 264 12.42 14.61 -21.85
C ALA A 264 12.24 13.74 -23.12
N TRP A 265 13.25 13.70 -24.00
CA TRP A 265 13.20 12.86 -25.20
C TRP A 265 13.24 11.36 -24.88
N GLN A 266 14.12 10.95 -23.96
CA GLN A 266 14.20 9.54 -23.57
C GLN A 266 12.91 9.07 -22.89
N LEU A 267 12.30 9.94 -22.08
CA LEU A 267 11.00 9.68 -21.45
C LEU A 267 9.89 9.48 -22.47
N TYR A 268 9.87 10.29 -23.53
CA TYR A 268 8.92 10.11 -24.61
C TYR A 268 9.09 8.75 -25.29
N LYS A 269 10.33 8.36 -25.62
CA LYS A 269 10.62 7.05 -26.22
C LYS A 269 10.27 5.87 -25.30
N ALA A 270 10.63 5.94 -24.03
CA ALA A 270 10.36 4.87 -23.06
C ALA A 270 8.85 4.62 -22.86
N ARG A 271 8.02 5.67 -22.97
CA ARG A 271 6.55 5.55 -22.92
C ARG A 271 5.94 5.00 -24.21
N GLY A 272 6.55 5.27 -25.36
CA GLY A 272 6.07 4.86 -26.68
C GLY A 272 6.62 3.52 -27.18
N ALA A 273 7.53 2.89 -26.44
CA ALA A 273 8.02 1.55 -26.74
C ALA A 273 6.89 0.53 -26.49
N HIS A 274 6.18 0.18 -27.56
CA HIS A 274 5.15 -0.86 -27.60
C HIS A 274 5.76 -2.24 -27.85
#